data_AF-A0A9W4T976-F1
#
_entry.id   AF-A0A9W4T976-F1
#
_cell.length_a   1.000
_cell.length_b   1.000
_cell.length_c   1.000
_cell.angle_alpha   90.00
_cell.angle_beta   90.00
_cell.angle_gamma   90.00
#
_symmetry.space_group_name_H-M   'P 1'
#
loop_
_entity.id
_entity.type
_entity.pdbx_description
1 polymer ?
#
loop_
_entity_poly.entity_id
_entity_poly.type
_entity_poly.pdbx_seq_one_letter_code
_entity_poly.pdbx_strand_id
1 'polypeptide(L)'
;KDPAKLVEIETKITQNIYQKGVKGKVADLTSRVNQVLKSKSNQKSQIAALKKELLEFISSSNVYYSAHQKEIKSLLTKLESLESSENQQTNSPITKPNNFPLKMLIPLLLIGILLLMII
;
A
#
# COMPACT_ATOMS: atom_id res chain seq x y z
N LYS A 1 3.55 5.87 -47.34
CA LYS A 1 3.54 5.67 -45.87
C LYS A 1 2.15 6.05 -45.39
N ASP A 2 1.52 5.21 -44.57
CA ASP A 2 0.18 5.46 -44.05
C ASP A 2 0.29 6.31 -42.77
N PRO A 3 -0.16 7.57 -42.77
CA PRO A 3 -0.05 8.47 -41.61
C PRO A 3 -0.85 7.94 -40.40
N ALA A 4 -1.92 7.17 -40.60
CA ALA A 4 -2.70 6.61 -39.50
C ALA A 4 -1.89 5.58 -38.69
N LYS A 5 -1.05 4.78 -39.37
CA LYS A 5 -0.18 3.80 -38.70
C LYS A 5 0.89 4.46 -37.84
N LEU A 6 1.39 5.63 -38.25
CA LEU A 6 2.38 6.37 -37.46
C LEU A 6 1.76 6.89 -36.15
N VAL A 7 0.57 7.49 -36.24
CA VAL A 7 -0.16 7.99 -35.06
C VAL A 7 -0.51 6.87 -34.08
N GLU A 8 -0.89 5.69 -34.58
CA GLU A 8 -1.16 4.52 -33.75
C GLU A 8 0.09 4.06 -32.97
N ILE A 9 1.24 4.00 -33.64
CA ILE A 9 2.52 3.62 -33.02
C ILE A 9 2.93 4.63 -31.95
N GLU A 10 2.85 5.93 -32.25
CA GLU A 10 3.17 7.01 -31.29
C GLU A 10 2.27 6.95 -30.05
N THR A 11 0.98 6.69 -30.26
CA THR A 11 0.01 6.52 -29.16
C THR A 11 0.39 5.32 -28.28
N LYS A 12 0.70 4.17 -28.89
CA LYS A 12 1.12 2.95 -28.17
C LYS A 12 2.40 3.15 -27.38
N ILE A 13 3.39 3.83 -27.95
CA ILE A 13 4.66 4.15 -27.27
C ILE A 13 4.38 5.02 -26.05
N THR A 14 3.60 6.08 -26.24
CA THR A 14 3.25 7.02 -25.18
C THR A 14 2.54 6.31 -24.02
N GLN A 15 1.52 5.50 -24.32
CA GLN A 15 0.81 4.70 -23.31
C GLN A 15 1.75 3.75 -22.55
N ASN A 16 2.65 3.06 -23.27
CA ASN A 16 3.63 2.17 -22.64
C ASN A 16 4.59 2.90 -21.70
N ILE A 17 5.06 4.09 -22.07
CA ILE A 17 5.93 4.91 -21.22
C ILE A 17 5.22 5.27 -19.92
N TYR A 18 3.98 5.77 -20.02
CA TYR A 18 3.20 6.11 -18.83
C TYR A 18 2.93 4.89 -17.95
N GLN A 19 2.49 3.77 -18.53
CA GLN A 19 2.26 2.52 -17.77
C GLN A 19 3.52 2.03 -17.06
N LYS A 20 4.69 2.06 -17.72
CA LYS A 20 5.96 1.69 -17.10
C LYS A 20 6.32 2.63 -15.94
N GLY A 21 6.12 3.93 -16.12
CA GLY A 21 6.34 4.93 -15.07
C GLY A 21 5.46 4.67 -13.84
N VAL A 22 4.17 4.39 -14.04
CA VAL A 22 3.27 4.06 -12.92
C VAL A 22 3.70 2.77 -12.22
N LYS A 23 4.02 1.71 -12.96
CA LYS A 23 4.51 0.46 -12.38
C LYS A 23 5.75 0.65 -11.53
N GLY A 24 6.70 1.48 -12.00
CA GLY A 24 7.90 1.84 -11.23
C GLY A 24 7.56 2.55 -9.93
N LYS A 25 6.65 3.53 -9.97
CA LYS A 25 6.19 4.24 -8.75
C LYS A 25 5.49 3.31 -7.76
N VAL A 26 4.65 2.40 -8.24
CA VAL A 26 3.98 1.41 -7.40
C VAL A 26 5.00 0.47 -6.74
N ALA A 27 5.99 0.01 -7.49
CA ALA A 27 7.06 -0.83 -6.94
C ALA A 27 7.87 -0.11 -5.86
N ASP A 28 8.20 1.17 -6.07
CA ASP A 28 8.87 2.00 -5.06
C ASP A 28 8.05 2.13 -3.78
N LEU A 29 6.78 2.53 -3.91
CA LEU A 29 5.86 2.66 -2.77
C LEU A 29 5.73 1.34 -2.00
N THR A 30 5.55 0.22 -2.72
CA THR A 30 5.49 -1.11 -2.11
C THR A 30 6.77 -1.44 -1.35
N SER A 31 7.94 -1.16 -1.93
CA SER A 31 9.23 -1.39 -1.29
C SER A 31 9.37 -0.60 0.01
N ARG A 32 9.10 0.70 -0.05
CA ARG A 32 9.23 1.61 1.11
C ARG A 32 8.23 1.28 2.22
N VAL A 33 6.99 0.94 1.88
CA VAL A 33 5.99 0.47 2.84
C VAL A 33 6.47 -0.82 3.52
N ASN A 34 6.98 -1.79 2.76
CA ASN A 34 7.50 -3.03 3.31
C ASN A 34 8.73 -2.82 4.21
N GLN A 35 9.61 -1.88 3.88
CA GLN A 35 10.74 -1.51 4.74
C GLN A 35 10.25 -0.96 6.09
N VAL A 36 9.25 -0.09 6.05
CA VAL A 36 8.67 0.50 7.27
C VAL A 36 7.98 -0.56 8.12
N LEU A 37 7.20 -1.46 7.50
CA LEU A 37 6.52 -2.57 8.19
C LEU A 37 7.48 -3.57 8.85
N LYS A 38 8.69 -3.73 8.32
CA LYS A 38 9.71 -4.65 8.85
C LYS A 38 10.63 -4.01 9.89
N SER A 39 10.61 -2.70 10.01
CA SER A 39 11.51 -1.99 10.91
C SER A 39 11.06 -2.13 12.36
N LYS A 40 12.05 -2.28 13.26
CA LYS A 40 11.85 -2.33 14.72
C LYS A 40 11.92 -0.95 15.38
N SER A 41 12.29 0.09 14.63
CA SER A 41 12.41 1.46 15.13
C SER A 41 11.10 2.24 14.92
N ASN A 42 10.83 3.21 15.80
CA ASN A 42 9.72 4.14 15.65
C ASN A 42 9.97 5.05 14.42
N GLN A 43 9.26 4.78 13.32
CA GLN A 43 9.36 5.52 12.06
C GLN A 43 8.14 6.40 11.77
N LYS A 44 7.53 6.99 12.81
CA LYS A 44 6.30 7.81 12.69
C LYS A 44 6.34 8.85 11.56
N SER A 45 7.44 9.58 11.43
CA SER A 45 7.59 10.59 10.36
C SER A 45 7.57 9.95 8.96
N GLN A 46 8.23 8.81 8.77
CA GLN A 46 8.24 8.11 7.48
C GLN A 46 6.89 7.45 7.17
N ILE A 47 6.21 6.91 8.20
CA ILE A 47 4.85 6.37 8.08
C ILE A 47 3.90 7.49 7.60
N ALA A 48 3.94 8.66 8.24
CA ALA A 48 3.10 9.80 7.87
C ALA A 48 3.39 10.27 6.43
N ALA A 49 4.66 10.35 6.04
CA ALA A 49 5.05 10.71 4.67
C ALA A 49 4.52 9.70 3.65
N LEU A 50 4.70 8.39 3.90
CA LEU A 50 4.20 7.34 3.01
C LEU A 50 2.68 7.34 2.91
N LYS A 51 1.96 7.55 4.01
CA LYS A 51 0.50 7.67 3.98
C LYS A 51 0.05 8.81 3.07
N LYS A 52 0.70 9.97 3.16
CA LYS A 52 0.42 11.12 2.29
C LYS A 52 0.63 10.75 0.82
N GLU A 53 1.76 10.13 0.48
CA GLU A 53 2.05 9.72 -0.91
C GLU A 53 1.05 8.69 -1.44
N LEU A 54 0.63 7.72 -0.62
CA LEU A 54 -0.39 6.73 -1.00
C LEU A 54 -1.76 7.39 -1.21
N LEU A 55 -2.13 8.36 -0.38
CA LEU A 55 -3.37 9.13 -0.53
C LEU A 55 -3.35 10.02 -1.78
N GLU A 56 -2.23 10.67 -2.07
CA GLU A 56 -2.03 11.43 -3.32
C GLU A 56 -2.14 10.52 -4.54
N PHE A 57 -1.58 9.31 -4.47
CA PHE A 57 -1.75 8.33 -5.54
C PHE A 57 -3.23 7.95 -5.72
N ILE A 58 -3.96 7.67 -4.63
CA ILE A 58 -5.36 7.26 -4.69
C ILE A 58 -6.27 8.39 -5.21
N SER A 59 -6.00 9.64 -4.83
CA SER A 59 -6.78 10.82 -5.21
C SER A 59 -6.43 11.40 -6.59
N SER A 60 -5.34 10.92 -7.19
CA SER A 60 -4.91 11.34 -8.52
C SER A 60 -5.96 11.06 -9.59
N SER A 61 -6.20 12.04 -10.47
CA SER A 61 -7.01 11.89 -11.69
C SER A 61 -6.26 11.20 -12.85
N ASN A 62 -5.02 10.75 -12.62
CA ASN A 62 -4.22 10.07 -13.64
C ASN A 62 -4.84 8.72 -14.01
N VAL A 63 -5.28 8.60 -15.27
CA VAL A 63 -5.95 7.38 -15.79
C VAL A 63 -5.11 6.12 -15.64
N TYR A 64 -3.79 6.23 -15.69
CA TYR A 64 -2.87 5.10 -15.55
C TYR A 64 -2.75 4.59 -14.11
N TYR A 65 -3.21 5.36 -13.11
CA TYR A 65 -3.16 4.98 -11.69
C TYR A 65 -4.33 4.08 -11.30
N SER A 66 -5.45 4.14 -12.05
CA SER A 66 -6.69 3.40 -11.77
C SER A 66 -6.46 1.90 -11.59
N ALA A 67 -5.63 1.29 -12.45
CA ALA A 67 -5.30 -0.13 -12.42
C ALA A 67 -4.60 -0.59 -11.12
N HIS A 68 -3.96 0.34 -10.40
CA HIS A 68 -3.18 0.05 -9.19
C HIS A 68 -3.85 0.53 -7.90
N GLN A 69 -5.04 1.13 -7.97
CA GLN A 69 -5.72 1.67 -6.77
C GLN A 69 -5.95 0.62 -5.68
N LYS A 70 -6.29 -0.62 -6.06
CA LYS A 70 -6.51 -1.71 -5.09
C LYS A 70 -5.23 -2.05 -4.32
N GLU A 71 -4.10 -2.13 -5.02
CA GLU A 71 -2.79 -2.41 -4.44
C GLU A 71 -2.36 -1.29 -3.49
N ILE A 72 -2.46 -0.04 -3.94
CA ILE A 72 -2.09 1.13 -3.15
C ILE A 72 -2.98 1.30 -1.91
N LYS A 73 -4.30 1.07 -2.03
CA LYS A 73 -5.21 1.05 -0.87
C LYS A 73 -4.82 -0.03 0.13
N SER A 74 -4.42 -1.21 -0.34
CA SER A 74 -3.93 -2.27 0.56
C SER A 74 -2.68 -1.87 1.32
N LEU A 75 -1.73 -1.19 0.68
CA LEU A 75 -0.54 -0.65 1.34
C LEU A 75 -0.90 0.38 2.41
N LEU A 76 -1.84 1.28 2.11
CA LEU A 76 -2.32 2.29 3.06
C LEU A 76 -2.93 1.64 4.30
N THR A 77 -3.83 0.66 4.12
CA THR A 77 -4.43 -0.08 5.23
C THR A 77 -3.39 -0.80 6.10
N LYS A 78 -2.34 -1.36 5.49
CA LYS A 78 -1.23 -1.96 6.24
C LYS A 78 -0.52 -0.92 7.12
N LEU A 79 -0.23 0.27 6.59
CA LEU A 79 0.38 1.35 7.39
C LEU A 79 -0.54 1.87 8.50
N GLU A 80 -1.85 1.95 8.28
CA GLU A 80 -2.82 2.39 9.29
C GLU A 80 -2.94 1.41 10.46
N SER A 81 -2.80 0.11 10.19
CA SER A 81 -2.82 -0.92 11.23
C SER A 81 -1.66 -0.81 12.22
N LEU A 82 -0.48 -0.34 11.78
CA LEU A 82 0.69 -0.14 12.66
C LEU A 82 0.42 0.85 13.81
N GLU A 83 -0.25 1.97 13.50
CA GLU A 83 -0.58 3.00 14.51
C GLU A 83 -1.68 2.54 15.47
N SER A 84 -2.55 1.63 15.03
CA SER A 84 -3.60 1.07 15.87
C SER A 84 -3.06 0.07 16.89
N SER A 85 -1.95 -0.61 16.57
CA SER A 85 -1.29 -1.57 17.48
C SER A 85 -0.44 -0.89 18.58
N GLU A 86 0.14 0.29 18.34
CA GLU A 86 0.91 1.02 19.37
C GLU A 86 0.03 1.57 20.51
N ASN A 87 -1.27 1.78 20.27
CA ASN A 87 -2.18 2.41 21.24
C ASN A 87 -2.97 1.43 22.13
N GLN A 88 -2.68 0.12 22.10
CA GLN A 88 -3.44 -0.89 22.86
C GLN A 88 -2.78 -1.40 24.14
N GLN A 89 -1.82 -0.66 24.70
CA GLN A 89 -1.26 -0.98 26.02
C GLN A 89 -1.66 0.03 27.10
N THR A 90 -2.96 0.28 27.25
CA THR A 90 -3.54 0.75 28.51
C THR A 90 -4.95 0.19 28.68
N ASN A 91 -5.13 -0.51 29.81
CA ASN A 91 -6.30 -1.21 30.32
C ASN A 91 -7.70 -0.64 29.99
N SER A 92 -8.63 -1.60 29.80
CA SER A 92 -10.10 -1.53 30.02
C SER A 92 -11.06 -1.22 28.85
N PRO A 93 -12.31 -1.74 28.90
CA PRO A 93 -13.07 -2.14 27.73
C PRO A 93 -14.15 -1.12 27.28
N ILE A 94 -14.42 -1.15 25.97
CA ILE A 94 -15.65 -0.69 25.28
C ILE A 94 -15.89 0.84 25.21
N THR A 95 -15.72 1.42 24.03
CA THR A 95 -16.85 1.87 23.16
C THR A 95 -16.34 2.41 21.82
N LYS A 96 -17.01 1.97 20.76
CA LYS A 96 -16.86 2.44 19.37
C LYS A 96 -17.40 3.88 19.26
N PRO A 97 -16.97 4.65 18.25
CA PRO A 97 -17.97 5.01 17.25
C PRO A 97 -17.55 4.74 15.80
N ASN A 98 -18.60 4.33 15.09
CA ASN A 98 -18.79 4.00 13.70
C ASN A 98 -18.14 4.94 12.66
N ASN A 99 -17.47 4.37 11.63
CA ASN A 99 -17.83 4.53 10.21
C ASN A 99 -16.80 3.89 9.24
N PHE A 100 -16.66 2.56 9.24
CA PHE A 100 -16.17 1.82 8.06
C PHE A 100 -16.69 0.38 8.12
N PRO A 101 -17.48 -0.11 7.14
CA PRO A 101 -18.00 -1.47 7.15
C PRO A 101 -16.96 -2.44 6.58
N LEU A 102 -15.91 -2.72 7.34
CA LEU A 102 -14.99 -3.84 7.07
C LEU A 102 -15.46 -5.08 7.85
N LYS A 103 -16.58 -5.68 7.41
CA LYS A 103 -16.90 -7.05 7.80
C LYS A 103 -16.07 -8.00 6.92
N MET A 104 -14.82 -8.23 7.32
CA MET A 104 -14.09 -9.41 6.85
C MET A 104 -13.22 -9.90 8.01
N LEU A 105 -13.75 -10.90 8.73
CA LEU A 105 -13.04 -11.66 9.74
C LEU A 105 -12.03 -12.54 8.99
N ILE A 106 -10.74 -12.21 9.04
CA ILE A 106 -9.69 -13.15 8.63
C ILE A 106 -9.22 -13.85 9.91
N PRO A 107 -9.45 -15.16 10.07
CA PRO A 107 -8.84 -15.89 11.17
C PRO A 107 -7.32 -15.93 10.95
N LEU A 108 -6.59 -15.32 11.88
CA LEU A 108 -5.13 -15.36 11.95
C LEU A 108 -4.72 -16.78 12.33
N LEU A 109 -4.54 -17.66 11.34
CA LEU A 109 -4.01 -19.00 11.54
C LEU A 109 -2.48 -18.93 11.74
N LEU A 110 -2.08 -19.36 12.93
CA LEU A 110 -0.78 -19.92 13.33
C LEU A 110 0.37 -18.94 13.61
N ILE A 111 0.34 -18.45 14.84
CA ILE A 111 1.52 -18.30 15.70
C ILE A 111 2.19 -19.67 15.89
N GLY A 112 3.51 -19.72 15.67
CA GLY A 112 4.42 -20.19 16.71
C GLY A 112 5.04 -21.59 16.60
N ILE A 113 6.37 -21.57 16.78
CA ILE A 113 7.22 -22.58 17.42
C ILE A 113 7.78 -23.67 16.48
N LEU A 114 8.98 -23.42 15.96
CA LEU A 114 10.08 -24.40 16.03
C LEU A 114 11.46 -23.71 15.92
N LEU A 115 11.77 -22.85 16.90
CA LEU A 115 13.16 -22.53 17.27
C LEU A 115 13.47 -23.34 18.54
N LEU A 116 13.76 -24.63 18.34
CA LEU A 116 14.33 -25.50 19.37
C LEU A 116 14.88 -26.77 18.69
N MET A 117 16.03 -26.64 18.03
CA MET A 117 16.99 -27.73 17.82
C MET A 117 18.37 -27.08 17.55
N ILE A 118 18.92 -26.46 18.60
CA ILE A 118 20.35 -26.53 18.87
C ILE A 118 20.43 -27.25 20.22
N ILE A 119 20.78 -28.52 20.19
CA ILE A 119 21.72 -29.27 21.04
C ILE A 119 22.10 -30.51 20.23
#